data_AF-A0A951FZH4-F1
#
_entry.id   AF-A0A951FZH4-F1
#
_cell.length_a   1.000
_cell.length_b   1.000
_cell.length_c   1.000
_cell.angle_alpha   90.00
_cell.angle_beta   90.00
_cell.angle_gamma   90.00
#
_symmetry.space_group_name_H-M   'P 1'
#
loop_
_entity.id
_entity.type
_entity.pdbx_description
1 polymer ?
#
loop_
_entity_poly.entity_id
_entity_poly.type
_entity_poly.pdbx_seq_one_letter_code
_entity_poly.pdbx_strand_id
1 'polypeptide(L)'
;MSGDAQLMLMIAGMHLLGLIGAAVLILPALRDSPDLPPRNDSGSDGGWGRGPDGPPTPPSPPRGGIPLLDADPARVRLRDHRKLSEQLPRRERRPVREPDRSPVRTAH
;
A
#
# COMPACT_ATOMS: atom_id res chain seq x y z
N MET A 1 -6.90 60.69 -15.59
CA MET A 1 -6.33 59.98 -14.43
C MET A 1 -4.82 59.98 -14.60
N SER A 2 -4.04 60.38 -13.59
CA SER A 2 -2.57 60.43 -13.72
C SER A 2 -2.04 59.01 -13.96
N GLY A 3 -1.06 58.86 -14.86
CA GLY A 3 -0.49 57.55 -15.20
C GLY A 3 0.04 56.78 -13.99
N ASP A 4 0.43 57.50 -12.94
CA ASP A 4 0.83 56.95 -11.65
C ASP A 4 -0.33 56.21 -10.94
N ALA A 5 -1.52 56.82 -10.89
CA ALA A 5 -2.70 56.16 -10.34
C ALA A 5 -3.10 54.91 -11.14
N GLN A 6 -2.93 54.94 -12.47
CA GLN A 6 -3.18 53.78 -13.33
C GLN A 6 -2.19 52.65 -13.07
N LEU A 7 -0.90 52.97 -12.88
CA LEU A 7 0.14 52.00 -12.58
C LEU A 7 -0.05 51.38 -11.19
N MET A 8 -0.37 52.19 -10.18
CA MET A 8 -0.71 51.70 -8.84
C MET A 8 -1.93 50.77 -8.86
N LEU A 9 -2.98 51.11 -9.63
CA LEU A 9 -4.16 50.27 -9.78
C LEU A 9 -3.86 48.94 -10.48
N MET A 10 -3.03 48.94 -11.53
CA MET A 10 -2.61 47.71 -12.19
C MET A 10 -1.81 46.80 -11.26
N ILE A 11 -0.85 47.36 -10.54
CA ILE A 11 -0.02 46.61 -9.59
C ILE A 11 -0.92 46.05 -8.47
N ALA A 12 -1.73 46.89 -7.82
CA ALA A 12 -2.62 46.45 -6.76
C ALA A 12 -3.62 45.39 -7.24
N GLY A 13 -4.20 45.57 -8.44
CA GLY A 13 -5.12 44.61 -9.04
C GLY A 13 -4.47 43.27 -9.34
N MET A 14 -3.26 43.26 -9.91
CA MET A 14 -2.53 42.03 -10.20
C MET A 14 -2.14 41.28 -8.91
N HIS A 15 -1.73 41.99 -7.87
CA HIS A 15 -1.43 41.39 -6.57
C HIS A 15 -2.69 40.84 -5.90
N LEU A 16 -3.80 41.59 -5.94
CA LEU A 16 -5.07 41.12 -5.40
C LEU A 16 -5.53 39.84 -6.11
N LEU A 17 -5.43 39.79 -7.44
CA LEU A 17 -5.76 38.60 -8.22
C LEU A 17 -4.85 37.41 -7.86
N GLY A 18 -3.55 37.65 -7.71
CA GLY A 18 -2.59 36.65 -7.27
C GLY A 18 -2.88 36.11 -5.86
N LEU A 19 -3.23 37.00 -4.93
CA LEU A 19 -3.59 36.64 -3.56
C LEU A 19 -4.90 35.84 -3.50
N ILE A 20 -5.90 36.21 -4.29
CA ILE A 20 -7.14 35.45 -4.43
C ILE A 20 -6.83 34.05 -5.00
N GLY A 21 -6.01 33.96 -6.05
CA GLY A 21 -5.59 32.69 -6.62
C GLY A 21 -4.87 31.80 -5.59
N ALA A 22 -3.91 32.37 -4.85
CA ALA A 22 -3.22 31.66 -3.78
C ALA A 22 -4.19 31.18 -2.67
N ALA A 23 -5.12 32.04 -2.24
CA ALA A 23 -6.11 31.68 -1.24
C ALA A 23 -7.03 30.54 -1.69
N VAL A 24 -7.47 30.56 -2.96
CA VAL A 24 -8.28 29.48 -3.56
C VAL A 24 -7.51 28.16 -3.59
N LEU A 25 -6.20 28.18 -3.84
CA LEU A 25 -5.36 26.97 -3.82
C LEU A 25 -5.09 26.46 -2.39
N ILE A 26 -4.96 27.37 -1.43
CA ILE A 26 -4.71 27.03 -0.02
C ILE A 26 -5.99 26.56 0.69
N LEU A 27 -7.17 27.08 0.31
CA LEU A 27 -8.44 26.81 1.01
C LEU A 27 -8.80 25.31 1.06
N PRO A 28 -8.64 24.49 0.00
CA PRO A 28 -8.84 23.05 0.07
C PRO A 28 -7.84 22.33 0.97
N ALA A 29 -6.59 22.83 1.07
CA ALA A 29 -5.57 22.23 1.92
C ALA A 29 -5.82 22.50 3.42
N LEU A 30 -6.48 23.62 3.74
CA LEU A 30 -6.91 23.95 5.10
C LEU A 30 -8.29 23.38 5.46
N ARG A 31 -9.10 23.04 4.45
CA ARG A 31 -10.37 22.34 4.66
C ARG A 31 -10.08 20.85 4.84
N ASP A 32 -10.02 20.41 6.09
CA ASP A 32 -10.17 19.00 6.43
C ASP A 32 -11.44 18.49 5.75
N SER A 33 -11.25 17.65 4.72
CA SER A 33 -12.33 17.16 3.88
C SER A 33 -13.05 16.02 4.62
N PRO A 34 -14.33 16.15 4.99
CA PRO A 34 -15.09 15.04 5.57
C PRO A 34 -15.47 13.98 4.52
N ASP A 35 -15.38 14.28 3.23
CA ASP A 35 -16.00 13.47 2.16
C ASP A 35 -15.02 12.88 1.13
N LEU A 36 -13.71 12.96 1.36
CA LEU A 36 -12.77 12.23 0.52
C LEU A 36 -12.65 10.80 1.04
N PRO A 37 -12.94 9.75 0.24
CA PRO A 37 -12.60 8.39 0.62
C PRO A 37 -11.11 8.34 0.94
N PRO A 38 -10.69 7.62 2.00
CA PRO A 38 -9.31 7.66 2.47
C PRO A 38 -8.39 7.36 1.30
N ARG A 39 -7.63 8.38 0.91
CA ARG A 39 -6.63 8.25 -0.12
C ARG A 39 -5.54 7.37 0.49
N ASN A 40 -5.36 6.18 -0.07
CA ASN A 40 -4.24 5.29 0.27
C ASN A 40 -2.94 5.91 -0.26
N ASP A 41 -2.58 7.08 0.24
CA ASP A 41 -1.28 7.68 0.04
C ASP A 41 -0.37 7.00 1.07
N SER A 42 0.21 5.86 0.69
CA SER A 42 1.19 5.10 1.46
C SER A 42 2.53 5.84 1.55
N GLY A 43 2.50 7.11 1.96
CA GLY A 43 3.66 7.98 1.99
C GLY A 43 3.39 9.38 2.52
N SER A 44 2.27 9.64 3.22
CA SER A 44 2.12 10.89 3.97
C SER A 44 3.10 10.87 5.15
N ASP A 45 4.14 11.66 4.98
CA ASP A 45 5.21 12.01 5.90
C ASP A 45 4.60 12.63 7.17
N GLY A 46 4.15 11.73 8.05
CA GLY A 46 3.64 12.05 9.37
C GLY A 46 4.64 12.90 10.12
N GLY A 47 4.27 14.16 10.36
CA GLY A 47 5.06 15.10 11.12
C GLY A 47 5.48 14.55 12.49
N TRP A 48 6.64 15.04 12.95
CA TRP A 48 7.28 14.75 14.23
C TRP A 48 6.33 14.96 15.41
N GLY A 49 5.56 13.94 15.79
CA GLY A 49 4.64 14.01 16.93
C GLY A 49 3.36 13.22 16.80
N ARG A 50 3.00 12.74 15.59
CA ARG A 50 1.88 11.82 15.43
C ARG A 50 2.37 10.41 15.82
N GLY A 51 1.84 9.88 16.93
CA GLY A 51 2.06 8.49 17.32
C GLY A 51 1.64 7.53 16.21
N PRO A 52 2.06 6.26 16.27
CA PRO A 52 1.72 5.28 15.23
C PRO A 52 0.20 5.22 15.06
N ASP A 53 -0.26 5.19 13.81
CA ASP A 53 -1.67 5.01 13.50
C ASP A 53 -2.21 3.76 14.21
N GLY A 54 -3.43 3.87 14.74
CA GLY A 54 -4.11 2.76 15.38
C GLY A 54 -4.29 1.58 14.41
N PRO A 55 -4.34 0.33 14.91
CA PRO A 55 -4.60 -0.82 14.06
C PRO A 55 -5.96 -0.68 13.36
N PRO A 56 -6.10 -1.18 12.12
CA PRO A 56 -7.36 -1.11 11.38
C PRO A 56 -8.48 -1.87 12.12
N THR A 57 -9.71 -1.39 11.96
CA THR A 57 -10.90 -2.06 12.50
C THR A 57 -10.99 -3.48 11.94
N PRO A 58 -11.13 -4.52 12.79
CA PRO A 58 -11.26 -5.89 12.32
C PRO A 58 -12.54 -6.07 11.48
N PRO A 59 -12.50 -6.88 10.41
CA PRO A 59 -13.67 -7.14 9.59
C PRO A 59 -14.75 -7.87 10.39
N SER A 60 -16.02 -7.64 10.01
CA SER A 60 -17.15 -8.39 10.55
C SER A 60 -16.96 -9.90 10.31
N PRO A 61 -17.26 -10.76 11.29
CA PRO A 61 -17.15 -12.21 11.11
C PRO A 61 -18.11 -12.68 10.00
N PRO A 62 -17.71 -13.69 9.21
CA PRO A 62 -18.58 -14.24 8.16
C PRO A 62 -19.85 -14.81 8.78
N ARG A 63 -21.02 -14.52 8.16
CA ARG A 63 -22.30 -15.12 8.56
C ARG A 63 -22.41 -16.53 7.96
N GLY A 64 -22.10 -17.54 8.79
CA GLY A 64 -22.29 -18.96 8.45
C GLY A 64 -21.08 -19.62 7.77
N GLY A 65 -21.06 -20.96 7.81
CA GLY A 65 -20.00 -21.82 7.26
C GLY A 65 -19.81 -23.09 8.09
N ILE A 66 -19.28 -24.15 7.47
CA ILE A 66 -18.78 -25.32 8.20
C ILE A 66 -17.58 -24.83 9.03
N PRO A 67 -17.50 -25.13 10.36
CA PRO A 67 -16.32 -24.80 11.14
C PRO A 67 -15.09 -25.33 10.41
N LEU A 68 -14.11 -24.47 10.18
CA LEU A 68 -12.84 -24.94 9.68
C LEU A 68 -12.34 -25.97 10.70
N LEU A 69 -12.12 -27.21 10.25
CA LEU A 69 -11.44 -28.22 11.07
C LEU A 69 -10.19 -27.58 11.65
N ASP A 70 -9.88 -27.84 12.93
CA ASP A 70 -8.80 -27.19 13.66
C ASP A 70 -7.58 -26.96 12.78
N ALA A 71 -7.45 -25.73 12.29
CA ALA A 71 -6.41 -25.40 11.34
C ALA A 71 -5.12 -25.23 12.13
N ASP A 72 -4.19 -26.16 11.96
CA ASP A 72 -2.87 -26.04 12.58
C ASP A 72 -2.15 -24.81 11.97
N PRO A 73 -1.83 -23.78 12.78
CA PRO A 73 -1.19 -22.59 12.28
C PRO A 73 0.16 -22.92 11.62
N ALA A 74 0.53 -22.13 10.61
CA ALA A 74 1.81 -22.30 9.94
C ALA A 74 2.98 -22.20 10.94
N ARG A 75 3.93 -23.13 10.84
CA ARG A 75 5.12 -23.22 11.70
C ARG A 75 6.00 -21.97 11.68
N VAL A 76 5.92 -21.19 10.60
CA VAL A 76 6.76 -20.02 10.36
C VAL A 76 5.87 -18.85 9.92
N ARG A 77 6.06 -17.69 10.55
CA ARG A 77 5.40 -16.43 10.18
C ARG A 77 6.39 -15.52 9.46
N LEU A 78 6.13 -15.22 8.19
CA LEU A 78 6.95 -14.31 7.38
C LEU A 78 6.64 -12.85 7.74
N ARG A 79 7.23 -12.36 8.83
CA ARG A 79 7.15 -10.94 9.23
C ARG A 79 8.38 -10.12 8.83
N ASP A 80 9.40 -10.78 8.29
CA ASP A 80 10.67 -10.17 7.91
C ASP A 80 10.91 -10.29 6.39
N HIS A 81 11.88 -9.56 5.86
CA HIS A 81 12.26 -9.54 4.44
C HIS A 81 12.94 -10.82 3.94
N ARG A 82 13.15 -11.80 4.83
CA ARG A 82 13.79 -13.08 4.53
C ARG A 82 12.86 -14.01 3.76
N LYS A 83 13.44 -14.85 2.90
CA LYS A 83 12.65 -15.78 2.09
C LYS A 83 12.22 -17.00 2.89
N LEU A 84 11.07 -17.56 2.56
CA LEU A 84 10.58 -18.79 3.18
C LEU A 84 11.56 -19.97 3.03
N SER A 85 12.27 -20.03 1.90
CA SER A 85 13.30 -21.04 1.63
C SER A 85 14.49 -20.99 2.58
N GLU A 86 14.71 -19.85 3.24
CA GLU A 86 15.79 -19.64 4.22
C GLU A 86 15.33 -20.00 5.64
N GLN A 87 14.02 -20.06 5.87
CA GLN A 87 13.41 -20.30 7.19
C GLN A 87 12.94 -21.74 7.37
N LEU A 88 12.85 -22.50 6.28
CA LEU A 88 12.49 -23.91 6.30
C LEU A 88 13.71 -24.80 6.03
N PRO A 89 13.78 -25.99 6.65
CA PRO A 89 14.76 -27.00 6.28
C PRO A 89 14.70 -27.27 4.78
N ARG A 90 15.87 -27.45 4.16
CA ARG A 90 15.98 -27.75 2.73
C ARG A 90 15.18 -29.02 2.44
N ARG A 91 14.15 -28.91 1.58
CA ARG A 91 13.34 -30.05 1.17
C ARG A 91 14.23 -31.12 0.57
N GLU A 92 14.31 -32.28 1.22
CA GLU A 92 14.93 -33.46 0.65
C GLU A 92 14.15 -33.83 -0.62
N ARG A 93 14.85 -33.85 -1.75
CA ARG A 93 14.26 -34.32 -3.00
C ARG A 93 14.16 -35.82 -2.89
N ARG A 94 12.95 -36.36 -3.13
CA ARG A 94 12.78 -37.80 -3.31
C ARG A 94 13.71 -38.25 -4.45
N PRO A 95 14.45 -39.35 -4.29
CA PRO A 95 15.25 -39.92 -5.37
C PRO A 95 14.39 -40.11 -6.62
N VAL A 96 14.94 -39.76 -7.78
CA VAL A 96 14.28 -40.02 -9.06
C VAL A 96 14.16 -41.53 -9.22
N ARG A 97 12.94 -42.02 -9.46
CA ARG A 97 12.73 -43.43 -9.79
C ARG A 97 13.39 -43.69 -11.13
N GLU A 98 14.36 -44.60 -11.17
CA GLU A 98 15.00 -45.00 -12.42
C GLU A 98 13.93 -45.53 -13.40
N PRO A 99 14.03 -45.19 -14.70
CA PRO A 99 13.15 -45.76 -15.71
C PRO A 99 13.29 -47.28 -15.74
N ASP A 100 12.16 -47.98 -15.86
CA ASP A 100 12.14 -49.44 -15.92
C ASP A 100 12.89 -49.89 -17.19
N ARG A 101 13.90 -50.75 -17.04
CA ARG A 101 14.73 -51.19 -18.18
C ARG A 101 13.91 -52.15 -19.03
N SER A 102 13.62 -51.77 -20.28
CA SER A 102 12.98 -52.68 -21.22
C SER A 102 13.93 -53.83 -21.58
N PRO A 103 13.51 -55.10 -21.44
CA PRO A 103 14.34 -56.24 -21.81
C PRO A 103 14.58 -56.26 -23.32
N VAL A 104 15.85 -56.31 -23.72
CA VAL A 104 16.26 -56.52 -25.11
C VAL A 104 15.97 -57.98 -25.46
N ARG A 105 15.11 -58.22 -26.44
CA ARG A 105 14.91 -59.57 -26.99
C ARG A 105 16.10 -59.89 -27.89
N THR A 106 16.97 -60.78 -27.44
CA THR A 106 17.95 -61.45 -28.31
C THR A 106 17.22 -62.43 -29.21
N ALA A 107 17.30 -62.22 -30.52
CA ALA A 107 16.83 -63.19 -31.51
C ALA A 107 17.81 -64.37 -31.55
N HIS A 108 17.27 -65.57 -31.38
CA HIS A 108 17.94 -66.84 -31.64
C HIS A 108 17.45 -67.39 -32.97
#